data_AF-A0A359LHM2-F1
#
_entry.id   AF-A0A359LHM2-F1
#
_cell.length_a   1.000
_cell.length_b   1.000
_cell.length_c   1.000
_cell.angle_alpha   90.00
_cell.angle_beta   90.00
_cell.angle_gamma   90.00
#
_symmetry.space_group_name_H-M   'P 1'
#
loop_
_entity.id
_entity.type
_entity.pdbx_description
1 polymer ?
#
loop_
_entity_poly.entity_id
_entity_poly.type
_entity_poly.pdbx_seq_one_letter_code
_entity_poly.pdbx_strand_id
1 'polypeptide(L)'
;MLLIIKNFKKIKNIKERSPVILLPLLFCSLLILNGCLFSSPLKGSVEGYIYEETIIGPRPLEGALVSITASSNTALTDEEGYFRIDEVSIGSRTLTIVKEGYPKYHMLSVFIEEGQVNTISDKEDPIILHSCTDKYLFDSGIIYYNLEYYNEALTTFQQLLTDFPDSPYADDAQYYIGDINENNFHYYIQALLEYQALIDNYPDSPYADDAQLGIGNCYYATYDYTHAIEAYQKVINNYTQNSLAPRAQYYIGHSYRKLFNYEQAIIEYNKVIDNYPESDYIAPAQYFIAYSYYETKNYEQAILEFQITVNNYPDSTWPGESGRLIAPCAQYYIGYCYSKLGQYLEAIAAYQIIIDYYPDSTWSDGRGIPPEAQFRIGDNYRALEYWPEARAAYQLVIDNYPDSTWWDGTSIPASAQYWIDWIDENHPSS
;
A
#
# COMPACT_ATOMS: atom_id res chain seq x y z
N MET A 1 15.49 58.73 4.01
CA MET A 1 16.23 59.97 4.31
C MET A 1 15.27 60.90 5.06
N LEU A 2 15.52 61.16 6.35
CA LEU A 2 14.94 62.19 7.26
C LEU A 2 13.41 62.10 7.53
N LEU A 3 12.86 61.61 8.66
CA LEU A 3 12.99 61.93 10.10
C LEU A 3 12.39 63.31 10.49
N ILE A 4 11.57 63.31 11.57
CA ILE A 4 11.05 64.44 12.39
C ILE A 4 9.72 65.03 11.83
N ILE A 5 8.54 65.02 12.49
CA ILE A 5 8.18 65.60 13.81
C ILE A 5 6.98 64.88 14.48
N LYS A 6 7.17 64.64 15.78
CA LYS A 6 6.24 64.19 16.83
C LYS A 6 5.20 65.25 17.23
N ASN A 7 4.06 64.74 17.73
CA ASN A 7 3.22 65.25 18.84
C ASN A 7 2.49 66.60 18.69
N PHE A 8 1.15 66.57 18.79
CA PHE A 8 0.44 67.40 19.77
C PHE A 8 -0.87 66.73 20.27
N LYS A 9 -0.98 66.70 21.60
CA LYS A 9 -2.10 66.24 22.43
C LYS A 9 -3.33 67.16 22.31
N LYS A 10 -4.51 66.53 22.18
CA LYS A 10 -5.66 66.57 23.12
C LYS A 10 -6.03 67.94 23.75
N ILE A 11 -7.15 68.55 23.32
CA ILE A 11 -7.99 69.42 24.18
C ILE A 11 -9.48 69.10 23.98
N LYS A 12 -10.18 69.04 25.12
CA LYS A 12 -11.58 68.68 25.42
C LYS A 12 -12.63 69.70 24.95
N ASN A 13 -13.82 69.17 24.64
CA ASN A 13 -15.19 69.66 24.92
C ASN A 13 -15.40 71.09 25.40
N ILE A 14 -16.25 71.86 24.68
CA ILE A 14 -17.21 72.81 25.27
C ILE A 14 -18.57 72.69 24.54
N LYS A 15 -19.62 72.83 25.35
CA LYS A 15 -21.05 72.52 25.20
C LYS A 15 -21.84 73.74 24.68
N GLU A 16 -22.93 73.45 23.97
CA GLU A 16 -24.22 74.22 23.87
C GLU A 16 -24.23 75.69 23.37
N ARG A 17 -24.90 75.92 22.21
CA ARG A 17 -26.00 76.90 22.01
C ARG A 17 -26.54 76.88 20.56
N SER A 18 -27.86 76.82 20.42
CA SER A 18 -28.66 77.22 19.25
C SER A 18 -29.75 78.21 19.74
N PRO A 19 -30.61 78.86 18.92
CA PRO A 19 -30.72 78.93 17.45
C PRO A 19 -30.99 80.38 16.93
N VAL A 20 -31.30 80.50 15.62
CA VAL A 20 -32.05 81.58 14.93
C VAL A 20 -31.24 82.79 14.45
N ILE A 21 -31.53 83.16 13.20
CA ILE A 21 -31.09 84.33 12.41
C ILE A 21 -29.81 84.12 11.58
N LEU A 22 -29.94 83.33 10.50
CA LEU A 22 -29.29 83.62 9.20
C LEU A 22 -29.99 82.82 8.09
N LEU A 23 -31.29 83.12 7.93
CA LEU A 23 -32.20 82.61 6.92
C LEU A 23 -32.41 83.75 5.90
N PRO A 24 -31.44 84.03 4.99
CA PRO A 24 -31.75 83.85 3.55
C PRO A 24 -30.52 83.61 2.64
N LEU A 25 -29.38 83.14 3.15
CA LEU A 25 -28.21 82.78 2.30
C LEU A 25 -28.10 81.27 1.98
N LEU A 26 -28.98 80.44 2.57
CA LEU A 26 -29.06 79.01 2.28
C LEU A 26 -29.92 78.66 1.04
N PHE A 27 -30.65 79.61 0.45
CA PHE A 27 -31.59 79.30 -0.64
C PHE A 27 -30.97 79.34 -2.05
N CYS A 28 -29.74 79.85 -2.21
CA CYS A 28 -29.01 79.80 -3.49
C CYS A 28 -27.91 78.72 -3.56
N SER A 29 -27.59 78.04 -2.45
CA SER A 29 -26.72 76.85 -2.46
C SER A 29 -27.50 75.53 -2.51
N LEU A 30 -28.81 75.56 -2.20
CA LEU A 30 -29.71 74.39 -2.28
C LEU A 30 -30.32 74.14 -3.68
N LEU A 31 -30.12 75.05 -4.63
CA LEU A 31 -30.49 74.83 -6.04
C LEU A 31 -29.31 74.34 -6.90
N ILE A 32 -28.09 74.30 -6.36
CA ILE A 32 -26.92 73.67 -7.00
C ILE A 32 -26.68 72.24 -6.44
N LEU A 33 -27.27 71.88 -5.30
CA LEU A 33 -27.24 70.50 -4.78
C LEU A 33 -28.37 69.59 -5.29
N ASN A 34 -29.43 70.13 -5.89
CA ASN A 34 -30.49 69.33 -6.54
C ASN A 34 -30.21 69.06 -8.03
N GLY A 35 -29.02 69.40 -8.52
CA GLY A 35 -28.56 69.14 -9.89
C GLY A 35 -27.53 68.01 -10.00
N CYS A 36 -27.14 67.37 -8.89
CA CYS A 36 -26.57 66.03 -8.97
C CYS A 36 -27.73 65.08 -9.24
N LEU A 37 -28.08 64.90 -10.51
CA LEU A 37 -28.58 63.63 -11.00
C LEU A 37 -27.72 62.56 -10.31
N PHE A 38 -28.31 61.82 -9.38
CA PHE A 38 -27.74 60.54 -8.99
C PHE A 38 -27.72 59.74 -10.28
N SER A 39 -26.62 59.80 -11.04
CA SER A 39 -26.36 58.81 -12.07
C SER A 39 -26.41 57.50 -11.31
N SER A 40 -27.37 56.64 -11.65
CA SER A 40 -27.43 55.27 -11.15
C SER A 40 -26.01 54.73 -11.20
N PRO A 41 -25.48 54.15 -10.11
CA PRO A 41 -24.11 53.66 -10.10
C PRO A 41 -23.93 52.79 -11.33
N LEU A 42 -22.89 53.07 -12.13
CA LEU A 42 -22.65 52.34 -13.37
C LEU A 42 -22.51 50.86 -13.02
N LYS A 43 -23.27 50.02 -13.72
CA LYS A 43 -23.35 48.59 -13.46
C LYS A 43 -22.96 47.79 -14.71
N GLY A 44 -22.43 46.60 -14.47
CA GLY A 44 -22.23 45.54 -15.46
C GLY A 44 -22.75 44.22 -14.92
N SER A 45 -22.43 43.14 -15.62
CA SER A 45 -22.80 41.78 -15.23
C SER A 45 -21.59 40.86 -15.28
N VAL A 46 -21.61 39.77 -14.54
CA VAL A 46 -20.57 38.72 -14.57
C VAL A 46 -21.23 37.35 -14.72
N GLU A 47 -20.63 36.48 -15.51
CA GLU A 47 -21.10 35.11 -15.69
C GLU A 47 -19.93 34.13 -15.86
N GLY A 48 -20.21 32.85 -15.64
CA GLY A 48 -19.26 31.79 -15.93
C GLY A 48 -19.77 30.41 -15.54
N TYR A 49 -18.90 29.42 -15.67
CA TYR A 49 -19.14 28.02 -15.33
C TYR A 49 -18.26 27.58 -14.16
N ILE A 50 -18.84 26.82 -13.24
CA ILE A 50 -18.17 26.23 -12.08
C ILE A 50 -18.41 24.72 -12.11
N TYR A 51 -17.33 23.97 -12.11
CA TYR A 51 -17.31 22.51 -12.18
C TYR A 51 -16.64 21.97 -10.92
N GLU A 52 -16.94 20.72 -10.58
CA GLU A 52 -16.18 19.97 -9.58
C GLU A 52 -15.24 18.99 -10.24
N GLU A 53 -14.05 18.84 -9.68
CA GLU A 53 -13.13 17.78 -10.07
C GLU A 53 -13.63 16.45 -9.52
N THR A 54 -13.90 15.50 -10.41
CA THR A 54 -14.15 14.11 -10.02
C THR A 54 -13.08 13.19 -10.57
N ILE A 55 -13.04 11.96 -10.09
CA ILE A 55 -12.02 11.01 -10.53
C ILE A 55 -12.16 10.63 -12.01
N ILE A 56 -13.33 10.84 -12.63
CA ILE A 56 -13.57 10.63 -14.07
C ILE A 56 -13.51 11.93 -14.90
N GLY A 57 -13.07 13.03 -14.27
CA GLY A 57 -12.90 14.34 -14.87
C GLY A 57 -13.89 15.40 -14.35
N PRO A 58 -13.76 16.64 -14.82
CA PRO A 58 -14.61 17.75 -14.38
C PRO A 58 -16.09 17.52 -14.74
N ARG A 59 -16.99 17.79 -13.81
CA ARG A 59 -18.45 17.84 -14.07
C ARG A 59 -19.07 19.14 -13.56
N PRO A 60 -20.19 19.59 -14.14
CA PRO A 60 -20.95 20.73 -13.63
C PRO A 60 -21.22 20.67 -12.12
N LEU A 61 -20.94 21.75 -11.40
CA LEU A 61 -21.25 21.87 -9.97
C LEU A 61 -22.52 22.68 -9.77
N GLU A 62 -23.65 22.00 -9.58
CA GLU A 62 -24.96 22.64 -9.33
C GLU A 62 -25.10 23.19 -7.91
N GLY A 63 -25.78 24.32 -7.77
CA GLY A 63 -26.20 24.91 -6.49
C GLY A 63 -25.07 25.49 -5.65
N ALA A 64 -23.96 25.94 -6.25
CA ALA A 64 -22.91 26.70 -5.60
C ALA A 64 -23.30 28.19 -5.53
N LEU A 65 -23.19 28.81 -4.36
CA LEU A 65 -23.51 30.22 -4.15
C LEU A 65 -22.35 31.09 -4.59
N VAL A 66 -22.58 31.90 -5.63
CA VAL A 66 -21.63 32.87 -6.16
C VAL A 66 -22.02 34.27 -5.71
N SER A 67 -21.03 35.00 -5.21
CA SER A 67 -21.17 36.37 -4.75
C SER A 67 -20.00 37.22 -5.23
N ILE A 68 -20.21 38.53 -5.37
CA ILE A 68 -19.18 39.47 -5.82
C ILE A 68 -19.20 40.73 -4.96
N THR A 69 -18.02 41.24 -4.61
CA THR A 69 -17.92 42.43 -3.74
C THR A 69 -18.63 43.64 -4.34
N ALA A 70 -19.24 44.48 -3.49
CA ALA A 70 -20.00 45.67 -3.90
C ALA A 70 -21.18 45.38 -4.86
N SER A 71 -21.71 44.15 -4.83
CA SER A 71 -23.03 43.78 -5.34
C SER A 71 -23.91 43.32 -4.18
N SER A 72 -25.21 43.65 -4.23
CA SER A 72 -26.23 43.06 -3.35
C SER A 72 -26.78 41.74 -3.88
N ASN A 73 -26.45 41.39 -5.13
CA ASN A 73 -26.97 40.23 -5.82
C ASN A 73 -25.99 39.06 -5.71
N THR A 74 -26.54 37.86 -5.59
CA THR A 74 -25.84 36.57 -5.61
C THR A 74 -26.54 35.63 -6.58
N ALA A 75 -25.84 34.62 -7.07
CA ALA A 75 -26.41 33.59 -7.95
C ALA A 75 -26.13 32.19 -7.38
N LEU A 76 -27.01 31.23 -7.67
CA LEU A 76 -26.69 29.81 -7.55
C LEU A 76 -26.35 29.28 -8.93
N THR A 77 -25.40 28.35 -9.02
CA THR A 77 -25.15 27.62 -10.27
C THR A 77 -26.30 26.67 -10.61
N ASP A 78 -26.59 26.51 -11.89
CA ASP A 78 -27.60 25.57 -12.40
C ASP A 78 -27.04 24.16 -12.66
N GLU A 79 -27.83 23.29 -13.29
CA GLU A 79 -27.47 21.89 -13.63
C GLU A 79 -26.26 21.78 -14.57
N GLU A 80 -25.98 22.83 -15.35
CA GLU A 80 -24.80 22.92 -16.22
C GLU A 80 -23.63 23.64 -15.54
N GLY A 81 -23.78 24.01 -14.27
CA GLY A 81 -22.76 24.70 -13.47
C GLY A 81 -22.65 26.19 -13.81
N TYR A 82 -23.59 26.73 -14.60
CA TYR A 82 -23.59 28.13 -15.03
C TYR A 82 -24.14 29.05 -13.96
N PHE A 83 -23.55 30.23 -13.80
CA PHE A 83 -24.09 31.30 -12.98
C PHE A 83 -24.03 32.65 -13.71
N ARG A 84 -24.91 33.56 -13.30
CA ARG A 84 -24.89 34.96 -13.75
C ARG A 84 -25.32 35.90 -12.63
N ILE A 85 -24.54 36.96 -12.42
CA ILE A 85 -24.87 38.04 -11.49
C ILE A 85 -24.95 39.34 -12.26
N ASP A 86 -26.16 39.88 -12.37
CA ASP A 86 -26.41 41.20 -12.93
C ASP A 86 -26.31 42.30 -11.86
N GLU A 87 -26.25 43.54 -12.33
CA GLU A 87 -26.22 44.75 -11.50
C GLU A 87 -24.99 44.88 -10.57
N VAL A 88 -23.83 44.45 -11.05
CA VAL A 88 -22.56 44.56 -10.33
C VAL A 88 -21.93 45.93 -10.57
N SER A 89 -21.53 46.63 -9.51
CA SER A 89 -20.82 47.90 -9.63
C SER A 89 -19.51 47.76 -10.43
N ILE A 90 -19.20 48.70 -11.35
CA ILE A 90 -18.03 48.63 -12.25
C ILE A 90 -16.65 48.66 -11.58
N GLY A 91 -15.64 48.10 -12.24
CA GLY A 91 -14.24 48.08 -11.82
C GLY A 91 -13.78 46.72 -11.28
N SER A 92 -12.61 46.67 -10.66
CA SER A 92 -12.03 45.43 -10.11
C SER A 92 -12.81 44.95 -8.88
N ARG A 93 -13.19 43.67 -8.88
CA ARG A 93 -13.98 43.00 -7.85
C ARG A 93 -13.38 41.67 -7.43
N THR A 94 -13.90 41.15 -6.33
CA THR A 94 -13.57 39.81 -5.84
C THR A 94 -14.81 38.96 -5.93
N LEU A 95 -14.72 37.88 -6.68
CA LEU A 95 -15.74 36.84 -6.71
C LEU A 95 -15.45 35.80 -5.64
N THR A 96 -16.51 35.33 -4.99
CA THR A 96 -16.47 34.33 -3.93
C THR A 96 -17.49 33.24 -4.22
N ILE A 97 -17.06 31.98 -4.19
CA ILE A 97 -17.93 30.81 -4.36
C ILE A 97 -17.99 30.06 -3.03
N VAL A 98 -19.21 29.68 -2.63
CA VAL A 98 -19.47 28.90 -1.41
C VAL A 98 -20.41 27.75 -1.77
N LYS A 99 -20.00 26.52 -1.47
CA LYS A 99 -20.81 25.31 -1.55
C LYS A 99 -20.48 24.43 -0.36
N GLU A 100 -21.48 23.80 0.23
CA GLU A 100 -21.27 22.80 1.29
C GLU A 100 -20.42 21.64 0.75
N GLY A 101 -19.41 21.21 1.52
CA GLY A 101 -18.47 20.18 1.09
C GLY A 101 -17.35 20.68 0.15
N TYR A 102 -17.17 21.99 -0.01
CA TYR A 102 -16.07 22.59 -0.77
C TYR A 102 -15.42 23.73 0.02
N PRO A 103 -14.09 23.93 -0.11
CA PRO A 103 -13.44 25.11 0.44
C PRO A 103 -13.97 26.38 -0.24
N LYS A 104 -14.04 27.46 0.54
CA LYS A 104 -14.44 28.77 0.02
C LYS A 104 -13.44 29.27 -1.02
N TYR A 105 -13.91 29.47 -2.25
CA TYR A 105 -13.07 29.90 -3.36
C TYR A 105 -13.11 31.41 -3.55
N HIS A 106 -11.97 32.00 -3.91
CA HIS A 106 -11.82 33.44 -4.15
C HIS A 106 -11.08 33.71 -5.47
N MET A 107 -11.74 34.42 -6.38
CA MET A 107 -11.10 34.97 -7.58
C MET A 107 -10.90 36.46 -7.40
N LEU A 108 -9.64 36.89 -7.34
CA LEU A 108 -9.28 38.30 -7.25
C LEU A 108 -9.29 38.95 -8.63
N SER A 109 -9.50 40.26 -8.66
CA SER A 109 -9.35 41.08 -9.87
C SER A 109 -10.32 40.77 -11.02
N VAL A 110 -11.55 40.32 -10.71
CA VAL A 110 -12.63 40.23 -11.70
C VAL A 110 -13.02 41.64 -12.12
N PHE A 111 -12.72 42.03 -13.36
CA PHE A 111 -13.00 43.37 -13.86
C PHE A 111 -14.40 43.46 -14.47
N ILE A 112 -15.20 44.42 -14.00
CA ILE A 112 -16.57 44.64 -14.46
C ILE A 112 -16.64 45.90 -15.32
N GLU A 113 -16.92 45.73 -16.60
CA GLU A 113 -17.17 46.82 -17.55
C GLU A 113 -18.63 47.30 -17.53
N GLU A 114 -18.82 48.60 -17.81
CA GLU A 114 -20.14 49.22 -17.85
C GLU A 114 -21.00 48.64 -18.98
N GLY A 115 -22.21 48.19 -18.64
CA GLY A 115 -23.19 47.70 -19.63
C GLY A 115 -22.80 46.40 -20.33
N GLN A 116 -21.66 45.78 -19.99
CA GLN A 116 -21.19 44.52 -20.56
C GLN A 116 -21.53 43.33 -19.66
N VAL A 117 -21.56 42.15 -20.28
CA VAL A 117 -21.53 40.85 -19.59
C VAL A 117 -20.09 40.36 -19.64
N ASN A 118 -19.46 40.27 -18.47
CA ASN A 118 -18.07 39.87 -18.33
C ASN A 118 -18.02 38.37 -18.05
N THR A 119 -17.70 37.56 -19.07
CA THR A 119 -17.54 36.11 -18.95
C THR A 119 -16.16 35.81 -18.36
N ILE A 120 -16.11 35.17 -17.19
CA ILE A 120 -14.85 34.92 -16.46
C ILE A 120 -14.34 33.49 -16.58
N SER A 121 -15.22 32.56 -16.97
CA SER A 121 -14.93 31.18 -17.30
C SER A 121 -15.97 30.69 -18.30
N ASP A 122 -15.58 29.88 -19.27
CA ASP A 122 -16.51 29.30 -20.24
C ASP A 122 -16.62 27.78 -20.05
N LYS A 123 -17.38 27.11 -20.93
CA LYS A 123 -17.63 25.68 -20.82
C LYS A 123 -16.40 24.83 -21.17
N GLU A 124 -15.45 25.38 -21.91
CA GLU A 124 -14.19 24.72 -22.28
C GLU A 124 -13.09 24.94 -21.22
N ASP A 125 -13.17 26.04 -20.45
CA ASP A 125 -12.29 26.38 -19.33
C ASP A 125 -13.08 26.84 -18.08
N PRO A 126 -13.79 25.92 -17.38
CA PRO A 126 -14.57 26.25 -16.19
C PRO A 126 -13.70 26.43 -14.94
N ILE A 127 -14.25 27.13 -13.93
CA ILE A 127 -13.62 27.17 -12.60
C ILE A 127 -13.80 25.79 -11.95
N ILE A 128 -12.70 25.09 -11.70
CA ILE A 128 -12.71 23.76 -11.05
C ILE A 128 -12.60 23.90 -9.53
N LEU A 129 -13.56 23.32 -8.80
CA LEU A 129 -13.52 23.16 -7.34
C LEU A 129 -13.27 21.69 -6.97
N HIS A 130 -12.52 21.46 -5.89
CA HIS A 130 -12.29 20.12 -5.37
C HIS A 130 -13.18 19.91 -4.13
N SER A 131 -13.95 18.82 -4.11
CA SER A 131 -14.73 18.46 -2.92
C SER A 131 -13.78 18.13 -1.77
N CYS A 132 -14.17 18.48 -0.56
CA CYS A 132 -13.48 18.10 0.67
C CYS A 132 -14.42 17.27 1.55
N THR A 133 -15.25 16.40 0.96
CA THR A 133 -16.10 15.49 1.74
C THR A 133 -15.34 14.23 2.12
N ASP A 134 -15.74 13.61 3.24
CA ASP A 134 -15.24 12.31 3.70
C ASP A 134 -15.30 11.23 2.60
N LYS A 135 -16.44 11.10 1.93
CA LYS A 135 -16.64 10.14 0.85
C LYS A 135 -15.75 10.43 -0.36
N TYR A 136 -15.60 11.69 -0.75
CA TYR A 136 -14.73 12.06 -1.87
C TYR A 136 -13.27 11.69 -1.58
N LEU A 137 -12.78 11.99 -0.37
CA LEU A 137 -11.42 11.62 0.04
C LEU A 137 -11.26 10.09 0.04
N PHE A 138 -12.23 9.35 0.57
CA PHE A 138 -12.17 7.89 0.58
C PHE A 138 -12.13 7.32 -0.85
N ASP A 139 -13.10 7.69 -1.69
CA ASP A 139 -13.19 7.19 -3.07
C ASP A 139 -11.93 7.55 -3.88
N SER A 140 -11.35 8.75 -3.65
CA SER A 140 -10.09 9.17 -4.28
C SER A 140 -8.91 8.34 -3.79
N GLY A 141 -8.79 8.10 -2.48
CA GLY A 141 -7.73 7.29 -1.90
C GLY A 141 -7.74 5.86 -2.43
N ILE A 142 -8.92 5.24 -2.54
CA ILE A 142 -9.11 3.91 -3.12
C ILE A 142 -8.68 3.86 -4.59
N ILE A 143 -9.00 4.90 -5.37
CA ILE A 143 -8.61 4.93 -6.78
C ILE A 143 -7.10 5.11 -6.92
N TYR A 144 -6.48 5.99 -6.14
CA TYR A 144 -5.03 6.10 -6.11
C TYR A 144 -4.37 4.78 -5.70
N TYR A 145 -4.92 4.08 -4.72
CA TYR A 145 -4.43 2.76 -4.31
C TYR A 145 -4.50 1.74 -5.45
N ASN A 146 -5.65 1.65 -6.14
CA ASN A 146 -5.85 0.74 -7.27
C ASN A 146 -4.99 1.08 -8.50
N LEU A 147 -4.61 2.35 -8.66
CA LEU A 147 -3.69 2.83 -9.69
C LEU A 147 -2.21 2.73 -9.26
N GLU A 148 -1.93 2.15 -8.09
CA GLU A 148 -0.60 2.01 -7.49
C GLU A 148 0.10 3.36 -7.18
N TYR A 149 -0.68 4.45 -7.11
CA TYR A 149 -0.24 5.78 -6.69
C TYR A 149 -0.27 5.87 -5.16
N TYR A 150 0.57 5.06 -4.52
CA TYR A 150 0.52 4.81 -3.07
C TYR A 150 0.83 6.05 -2.22
N ASN A 151 1.64 6.99 -2.71
CA ASN A 151 1.93 8.23 -1.96
C ASN A 151 0.71 9.16 -1.91
N GLU A 152 0.02 9.28 -3.04
CA GLU A 152 -1.23 10.03 -3.18
C GLU A 152 -2.33 9.40 -2.35
N ALA A 153 -2.51 8.07 -2.46
CA ALA A 153 -3.46 7.31 -1.64
C ALA A 153 -3.22 7.53 -0.14
N LEU A 154 -1.99 7.36 0.32
CA LEU A 154 -1.59 7.58 1.71
C LEU A 154 -1.93 8.99 2.19
N THR A 155 -1.58 10.01 1.39
CA THR A 155 -1.85 11.41 1.72
C THR A 155 -3.35 11.67 1.82
N THR A 156 -4.14 11.13 0.88
CA THR A 156 -5.59 11.31 0.85
C THR A 156 -6.27 10.62 2.03
N PHE A 157 -5.88 9.39 2.38
CA PHE A 157 -6.42 8.69 3.55
C PHE A 157 -6.05 9.39 4.86
N GLN A 158 -4.81 9.87 5.00
CA GLN A 158 -4.38 10.66 6.17
C GLN A 158 -5.18 11.96 6.30
N GLN A 159 -5.49 12.61 5.18
CA GLN A 159 -6.36 13.77 5.18
C GLN A 159 -7.78 13.43 5.64
N LEU A 160 -8.35 12.30 5.20
CA LEU A 160 -9.65 11.83 5.67
C LEU A 160 -9.68 11.67 7.18
N LEU A 161 -8.68 11.02 7.77
CA LEU A 161 -8.60 10.83 9.22
C LEU A 161 -8.41 12.14 9.99
N THR A 162 -7.71 13.11 9.40
CA THR A 162 -7.45 14.42 10.03
C THR A 162 -8.70 15.30 10.00
N ASP A 163 -9.38 15.36 8.86
CA ASP A 163 -10.51 16.26 8.63
C ASP A 163 -11.84 15.65 9.09
N PHE A 164 -11.96 14.31 9.06
CA PHE A 164 -13.19 13.54 9.33
C PHE A 164 -12.94 12.30 10.20
N PRO A 165 -12.47 12.45 11.45
CA PRO A 165 -12.14 11.30 12.32
C PRO A 165 -13.34 10.41 12.67
N ASP A 166 -14.57 10.95 12.66
CA ASP A 166 -15.81 10.20 12.94
C ASP A 166 -16.48 9.66 11.66
N SER A 167 -15.79 9.71 10.52
CA SER A 167 -16.31 9.24 9.23
C SER A 167 -16.61 7.74 9.25
N PRO A 168 -17.68 7.28 8.58
CA PRO A 168 -17.92 5.84 8.40
C PRO A 168 -16.89 5.15 7.49
N TYR A 169 -15.94 5.91 6.92
CA TYR A 169 -14.81 5.40 6.13
C TYR A 169 -13.47 5.53 6.87
N ALA A 170 -13.48 5.99 8.12
CA ALA A 170 -12.26 6.27 8.86
C ALA A 170 -11.49 4.98 9.19
N ASP A 171 -12.19 3.91 9.54
CA ASP A 171 -11.56 2.62 9.80
C ASP A 171 -10.98 1.97 8.54
N ASP A 172 -11.70 2.01 7.40
CA ASP A 172 -11.17 1.60 6.10
C ASP A 172 -9.91 2.40 5.74
N ALA A 173 -9.97 3.74 5.84
CA ALA A 173 -8.82 4.60 5.55
C ALA A 173 -7.62 4.27 6.44
N GLN A 174 -7.86 4.04 7.74
CA GLN A 174 -6.84 3.64 8.71
C GLN A 174 -6.20 2.29 8.34
N TYR A 175 -7.01 1.33 7.87
CA TYR A 175 -6.53 0.03 7.38
C TYR A 175 -5.64 0.20 6.15
N TYR A 176 -6.10 0.93 5.13
CA TYR A 176 -5.34 1.13 3.90
C TYR A 176 -4.02 1.88 4.13
N ILE A 177 -3.96 2.79 5.09
CA ILE A 177 -2.70 3.42 5.51
C ILE A 177 -1.72 2.35 6.04
N GLY A 178 -2.19 1.43 6.89
CA GLY A 178 -1.38 0.32 7.39
C GLY A 178 -0.90 -0.61 6.26
N ASP A 179 -1.82 -1.01 5.39
CA ASP A 179 -1.56 -1.90 4.24
C ASP A 179 -0.53 -1.32 3.27
N ILE A 180 -0.68 -0.04 2.88
CA ILE A 180 0.29 0.65 2.02
C ILE A 180 1.69 0.63 2.64
N ASN A 181 1.78 0.92 3.94
CA ASN A 181 3.06 0.93 4.63
C ASN A 181 3.68 -0.48 4.71
N GLU A 182 2.89 -1.54 4.92
CA GLU A 182 3.38 -2.92 4.99
C GLU A 182 3.81 -3.45 3.61
N ASN A 183 2.89 -3.41 2.65
CA ASN A 183 2.98 -4.17 1.42
C ASN A 183 3.67 -3.40 0.28
N ASN A 184 3.63 -2.06 0.28
CA ASN A 184 4.19 -1.26 -0.80
C ASN A 184 5.47 -0.52 -0.41
N PHE A 185 5.53 0.03 0.80
CA PHE A 185 6.71 0.75 1.27
C PHE A 185 7.63 -0.08 2.17
N HIS A 186 7.15 -1.21 2.69
CA HIS A 186 7.88 -2.03 3.66
C HIS A 186 8.32 -1.25 4.92
N TYR A 187 7.54 -0.25 5.30
CA TYR A 187 7.67 0.55 6.52
C TYR A 187 6.92 -0.15 7.66
N TYR A 188 7.42 -1.32 8.06
CA TYR A 188 6.73 -2.22 9.00
C TYR A 188 6.44 -1.60 10.37
N ILE A 189 7.26 -0.68 10.86
CA ILE A 189 7.00 -0.01 12.14
C ILE A 189 5.82 0.96 12.02
N GLN A 190 5.75 1.71 10.92
CA GLN A 190 4.62 2.58 10.62
C GLN A 190 3.35 1.76 10.43
N ALA A 191 3.38 0.72 9.60
CA ALA A 191 2.24 -0.18 9.40
C ALA A 191 1.70 -0.75 10.72
N LEU A 192 2.59 -1.24 11.59
CA LEU A 192 2.22 -1.73 12.92
C LEU A 192 1.49 -0.69 13.76
N LEU A 193 1.96 0.56 13.78
CA LEU A 193 1.31 1.63 14.54
C LEU A 193 -0.09 1.94 13.99
N GLU A 194 -0.27 1.92 12.68
CA GLU A 194 -1.53 2.22 12.01
C GLU A 194 -2.55 1.08 12.21
N TYR A 195 -2.11 -0.17 12.16
CA TYR A 195 -2.95 -1.31 12.52
C TYR A 195 -3.34 -1.33 14.00
N GLN A 196 -2.41 -0.97 14.90
CA GLN A 196 -2.74 -0.83 16.32
C GLN A 196 -3.76 0.30 16.54
N ALA A 197 -3.60 1.42 15.85
CA ALA A 197 -4.57 2.53 15.88
C ALA A 197 -5.95 2.09 15.37
N LEU A 198 -6.02 1.23 14.35
CA LEU A 198 -7.28 0.66 13.88
C LEU A 198 -7.98 -0.15 14.98
N ILE A 199 -7.27 -1.08 15.60
CA ILE A 199 -7.84 -1.95 16.64
C ILE A 199 -8.26 -1.14 17.88
N ASP A 200 -7.49 -0.12 18.25
CA ASP A 200 -7.75 0.70 19.43
C ASP A 200 -8.92 1.69 19.23
N ASN A 201 -9.01 2.32 18.05
CA ASN A 201 -10.01 3.34 17.76
C ASN A 201 -11.29 2.77 17.13
N TYR A 202 -11.18 1.68 16.38
CA TYR A 202 -12.27 1.05 15.62
C TYR A 202 -12.35 -0.46 15.87
N PRO A 203 -12.58 -0.91 17.12
CA PRO A 203 -12.52 -2.33 17.49
C PRO A 203 -13.57 -3.22 16.79
N ASP A 204 -14.67 -2.63 16.31
CA ASP A 204 -15.74 -3.33 15.57
C ASP A 204 -15.54 -3.27 14.04
N SER A 205 -14.41 -2.71 13.57
CA SER A 205 -14.12 -2.60 12.14
C SER A 205 -14.09 -3.98 11.48
N PRO A 206 -14.62 -4.13 10.25
CA PRO A 206 -14.50 -5.37 9.49
C PRO A 206 -13.04 -5.74 9.16
N TYR A 207 -12.09 -4.82 9.32
CA TYR A 207 -10.66 -5.02 9.10
C TYR A 207 -9.87 -5.31 10.39
N ALA A 208 -10.53 -5.40 11.56
CA ALA A 208 -9.83 -5.56 12.84
C ALA A 208 -9.03 -6.87 12.93
N ASP A 209 -9.45 -7.90 12.23
CA ASP A 209 -8.77 -9.19 12.15
C ASP A 209 -7.61 -9.20 11.15
N ASP A 210 -7.80 -8.61 9.96
CA ASP A 210 -6.72 -8.34 9.00
C ASP A 210 -5.63 -7.45 9.61
N ALA A 211 -6.00 -6.39 10.32
CA ALA A 211 -5.06 -5.52 11.03
C ALA A 211 -4.30 -6.29 12.13
N GLN A 212 -4.98 -7.16 12.89
CA GLN A 212 -4.31 -7.97 13.91
C GLN A 212 -3.32 -8.97 13.29
N LEU A 213 -3.64 -9.52 12.12
CA LEU A 213 -2.71 -10.33 11.34
C LEU A 213 -1.53 -9.49 10.83
N GLY A 214 -1.80 -8.29 10.30
CA GLY A 214 -0.80 -7.32 9.83
C GLY A 214 0.20 -6.92 10.91
N ILE A 215 -0.24 -6.75 12.17
CA ILE A 215 0.67 -6.55 13.32
C ILE A 215 1.63 -7.74 13.46
N GLY A 216 1.13 -8.98 13.37
CA GLY A 216 1.97 -10.18 13.42
C GLY A 216 2.97 -10.25 12.26
N ASN A 217 2.52 -9.90 11.04
CA ASN A 217 3.39 -9.83 9.85
C ASN A 217 4.50 -8.80 10.03
N CYS A 218 4.17 -7.61 10.55
CA CYS A 218 5.14 -6.54 10.79
C CYS A 218 6.21 -6.96 11.81
N TYR A 219 5.81 -7.61 12.90
CA TYR A 219 6.78 -8.18 13.86
C TYR A 219 7.64 -9.27 13.23
N TYR A 220 7.05 -10.16 12.44
CA TYR A 220 7.78 -11.22 11.75
C TYR A 220 8.80 -10.64 10.76
N ALA A 221 8.42 -9.65 9.95
CA ALA A 221 9.27 -8.99 8.97
C ALA A 221 10.43 -8.20 9.61
N THR A 222 10.24 -7.72 10.84
CA THR A 222 11.26 -7.03 11.64
C THR A 222 12.06 -7.97 12.55
N TYR A 223 11.94 -9.29 12.34
CA TYR A 223 12.64 -10.36 13.06
C TYR A 223 12.28 -10.48 14.55
N ASP A 224 11.24 -9.80 15.01
CA ASP A 224 10.72 -9.92 16.37
C ASP A 224 9.70 -11.06 16.45
N TYR A 225 10.21 -12.27 16.31
CA TYR A 225 9.38 -13.48 16.24
C TYR A 225 8.60 -13.75 17.53
N THR A 226 9.06 -13.23 18.68
CA THR A 226 8.36 -13.42 19.97
C THR A 226 7.05 -12.64 19.96
N HIS A 227 7.08 -11.35 19.63
CA HIS A 227 5.86 -10.55 19.53
C HIS A 227 5.00 -10.94 18.32
N ALA A 228 5.61 -11.45 17.25
CA ALA A 228 4.87 -12.03 16.12
C ALA A 228 3.98 -13.19 16.58
N ILE A 229 4.53 -14.13 17.38
CA ILE A 229 3.75 -15.25 17.96
C ILE A 229 2.56 -14.74 18.77
N GLU A 230 2.78 -13.76 19.65
CA GLU A 230 1.71 -13.19 20.47
C GLU A 230 0.60 -12.55 19.62
N ALA A 231 0.99 -11.79 18.59
CA ALA A 231 0.05 -11.14 17.67
C ALA A 231 -0.75 -12.16 16.85
N TYR A 232 -0.11 -13.18 16.28
CA TYR A 232 -0.82 -14.25 15.57
C TYR A 232 -1.73 -15.06 16.49
N GLN A 233 -1.33 -15.29 17.75
CA GLN A 233 -2.18 -15.96 18.72
C GLN A 233 -3.45 -15.15 19.03
N LYS A 234 -3.36 -13.81 19.04
CA LYS A 234 -4.55 -12.95 19.15
C LYS A 234 -5.49 -13.13 17.96
N VAL A 235 -4.98 -13.34 16.74
CA VAL A 235 -5.83 -13.63 15.57
C VAL A 235 -6.71 -14.86 15.85
N ILE A 236 -6.09 -15.96 16.28
CA ILE A 236 -6.76 -17.24 16.53
C ILE A 236 -7.75 -17.13 17.70
N ASN A 237 -7.38 -16.43 18.77
CA ASN A 237 -8.19 -16.36 19.99
C ASN A 237 -9.38 -15.42 19.88
N ASN A 238 -9.22 -14.28 19.20
CA ASN A 238 -10.20 -13.21 19.19
C ASN A 238 -11.13 -13.28 17.96
N TYR A 239 -10.68 -13.90 16.86
CA TYR A 239 -11.42 -13.94 15.60
C TYR A 239 -11.68 -15.39 15.17
N THR A 240 -12.49 -16.10 15.96
CA THR A 240 -12.67 -17.57 15.89
C THR A 240 -13.45 -18.11 14.67
N GLN A 241 -14.09 -17.25 13.88
CA GLN A 241 -14.80 -17.62 12.63
C GLN A 241 -14.01 -17.21 11.38
N ASN A 242 -12.71 -16.95 11.51
CA ASN A 242 -11.92 -16.29 10.49
C ASN A 242 -11.12 -17.26 9.61
N SER A 243 -11.19 -17.04 8.28
CA SER A 243 -10.31 -17.65 7.28
C SER A 243 -8.80 -17.38 7.49
N LEU A 244 -8.43 -16.38 8.28
CA LEU A 244 -7.03 -16.05 8.59
C LEU A 244 -6.41 -16.95 9.67
N ALA A 245 -7.20 -17.70 10.43
CA ALA A 245 -6.71 -18.56 11.50
C ALA A 245 -5.65 -19.60 11.06
N PRO A 246 -5.80 -20.36 9.94
CA PRO A 246 -4.75 -21.24 9.45
C PRO A 246 -3.46 -20.50 9.10
N ARG A 247 -3.55 -19.32 8.47
CA ARG A 247 -2.39 -18.47 8.15
C ARG A 247 -1.67 -18.06 9.43
N ALA A 248 -2.39 -17.52 10.41
CA ALA A 248 -1.81 -17.12 11.70
C ALA A 248 -1.13 -18.30 12.41
N GLN A 249 -1.81 -19.46 12.51
CA GLN A 249 -1.28 -20.67 13.14
C GLN A 249 0.00 -21.17 12.45
N TYR A 250 0.03 -21.14 11.12
CA TYR A 250 1.21 -21.44 10.33
C TYR A 250 2.36 -20.47 10.63
N TYR A 251 2.09 -19.17 10.68
CA TYR A 251 3.13 -18.18 10.97
C TYR A 251 3.64 -18.21 12.43
N ILE A 252 2.84 -18.72 13.38
CA ILE A 252 3.35 -19.08 14.72
C ILE A 252 4.42 -20.17 14.61
N GLY A 253 4.15 -21.26 13.87
CA GLY A 253 5.12 -22.32 13.60
C GLY A 253 6.39 -21.79 12.92
N HIS A 254 6.24 -20.91 11.92
CA HIS A 254 7.37 -20.23 11.28
C HIS A 254 8.21 -19.40 12.26
N SER A 255 7.55 -18.67 13.14
CA SER A 255 8.22 -17.82 14.12
C SER A 255 9.06 -18.66 15.09
N TYR A 256 8.52 -19.78 15.59
CA TYR A 256 9.30 -20.72 16.40
C TYR A 256 10.48 -21.32 15.63
N ARG A 257 10.29 -21.67 14.36
CA ARG A 257 11.37 -22.19 13.51
C ARG A 257 12.48 -21.16 13.33
N LYS A 258 12.14 -19.88 13.12
CA LYS A 258 13.10 -18.79 13.01
C LYS A 258 13.82 -18.47 14.32
N LEU A 259 13.21 -18.82 15.45
CA LEU A 259 13.85 -18.83 16.77
C LEU A 259 14.67 -20.11 17.04
N PHE A 260 14.83 -21.00 16.05
CA PHE A 260 15.47 -22.32 16.18
C PHE A 260 14.80 -23.25 17.21
N ASN A 261 13.56 -22.94 17.63
CA ASN A 261 12.76 -23.78 18.50
C ASN A 261 11.94 -24.76 17.66
N TYR A 262 12.64 -25.73 17.07
CA TYR A 262 12.08 -26.69 16.13
C TYR A 262 11.01 -27.60 16.75
N GLU A 263 11.12 -27.93 18.04
CA GLU A 263 10.12 -28.76 18.74
C GLU A 263 8.76 -28.04 18.81
N GLN A 264 8.74 -26.77 19.22
CA GLN A 264 7.52 -25.99 19.23
C GLN A 264 7.02 -25.71 17.80
N ALA A 265 7.92 -25.45 16.85
CA ALA A 265 7.52 -25.27 15.45
C ALA A 265 6.72 -26.48 14.94
N ILE A 266 7.19 -27.71 15.18
CA ILE A 266 6.50 -28.95 14.81
C ILE A 266 5.10 -29.02 15.45
N ILE A 267 4.98 -28.69 16.74
CA ILE A 267 3.68 -28.68 17.44
C ILE A 267 2.70 -27.71 16.76
N GLU A 268 3.14 -26.50 16.47
CA GLU A 268 2.29 -25.45 15.89
C GLU A 268 1.95 -25.73 14.42
N TYR A 269 2.85 -26.36 13.66
CA TYR A 269 2.54 -26.84 12.31
C TYR A 269 1.54 -28.00 12.31
N ASN A 270 1.64 -28.94 13.26
CA ASN A 270 0.65 -30.01 13.39
C ASN A 270 -0.74 -29.45 13.67
N LYS A 271 -0.86 -28.39 14.49
CA LYS A 271 -2.14 -27.70 14.70
C LYS A 271 -2.74 -27.15 13.40
N VAL A 272 -1.93 -26.79 12.40
CA VAL A 272 -2.45 -26.38 11.09
C VAL A 272 -3.15 -27.54 10.41
N ILE A 273 -2.48 -28.70 10.36
CA ILE A 273 -2.98 -29.92 9.71
C ILE A 273 -4.22 -30.44 10.43
N ASP A 274 -4.20 -30.47 11.77
CA ASP A 274 -5.26 -31.06 12.58
C ASP A 274 -6.51 -30.18 12.65
N ASN A 275 -6.35 -28.86 12.80
CA ASN A 275 -7.48 -27.94 13.02
C ASN A 275 -8.01 -27.32 11.73
N TYR A 276 -7.20 -27.25 10.67
CA TYR A 276 -7.56 -26.62 9.40
C TYR A 276 -7.26 -27.52 8.19
N PRO A 277 -7.88 -28.72 8.11
CA PRO A 277 -7.55 -29.74 7.10
C PRO A 277 -7.84 -29.31 5.65
N GLU A 278 -8.67 -28.29 5.44
CA GLU A 278 -9.01 -27.76 4.11
C GLU A 278 -8.18 -26.51 3.74
N SER A 279 -7.18 -26.13 4.55
CA SER A 279 -6.39 -24.92 4.32
C SER A 279 -5.26 -25.13 3.31
N ASP A 280 -4.94 -24.09 2.54
CA ASP A 280 -3.76 -24.10 1.65
C ASP A 280 -2.42 -24.19 2.40
N TYR A 281 -2.45 -24.10 3.74
CA TYR A 281 -1.28 -24.17 4.60
C TYR A 281 -0.94 -25.60 5.07
N ILE A 282 -1.74 -26.63 4.79
CA ILE A 282 -1.44 -28.00 5.24
C ILE A 282 -0.15 -28.54 4.63
N ALA A 283 0.06 -28.35 3.32
CA ALA A 283 1.21 -28.89 2.61
C ALA A 283 2.51 -28.14 2.98
N PRO A 284 2.50 -26.78 3.05
CA PRO A 284 3.62 -26.03 3.63
C PRO A 284 3.94 -26.42 5.08
N ALA A 285 2.91 -26.61 5.93
CA ALA A 285 3.11 -27.02 7.31
C ALA A 285 3.77 -28.41 7.41
N GLN A 286 3.29 -29.38 6.63
CA GLN A 286 3.88 -30.72 6.54
C GLN A 286 5.35 -30.67 6.09
N TYR A 287 5.66 -29.87 5.07
CA TYR A 287 7.03 -29.66 4.64
C TYR A 287 7.90 -29.09 5.78
N PHE A 288 7.40 -28.09 6.52
CA PHE A 288 8.20 -27.47 7.57
C PHE A 288 8.32 -28.30 8.85
N ILE A 289 7.41 -29.25 9.10
CA ILE A 289 7.62 -30.32 10.08
C ILE A 289 8.84 -31.15 9.69
N ALA A 290 8.87 -31.65 8.45
CA ALA A 290 9.99 -32.42 7.93
C ALA A 290 11.32 -31.63 7.96
N TYR A 291 11.27 -30.37 7.54
CA TYR A 291 12.41 -29.46 7.59
C TYR A 291 12.93 -29.24 9.02
N SER A 292 12.04 -29.17 10.00
CA SER A 292 12.43 -29.01 11.41
C SER A 292 13.15 -30.26 11.95
N TYR A 293 12.74 -31.47 11.52
CA TYR A 293 13.51 -32.68 11.81
C TYR A 293 14.86 -32.70 11.10
N TYR A 294 14.92 -32.23 9.86
CA TYR A 294 16.16 -32.09 9.11
C TYR A 294 17.16 -31.16 9.82
N GLU A 295 16.70 -29.98 10.29
CA GLU A 295 17.52 -29.00 11.00
C GLU A 295 18.04 -29.53 12.35
N THR A 296 17.24 -30.38 13.02
CA THR A 296 17.66 -31.07 14.25
C THR A 296 18.47 -32.34 13.98
N LYS A 297 18.81 -32.62 12.71
CA LYS A 297 19.58 -33.78 12.23
C LYS A 297 18.92 -35.14 12.48
N ASN A 298 17.62 -35.16 12.75
CA ASN A 298 16.83 -36.38 12.79
C ASN A 298 16.43 -36.76 11.35
N TYR A 299 17.42 -37.24 10.59
CA TYR A 299 17.29 -37.46 9.16
C TYR A 299 16.29 -38.56 8.83
N GLU A 300 16.20 -39.60 9.66
CA GLU A 300 15.23 -40.68 9.48
C GLU A 300 13.79 -40.16 9.57
N GLN A 301 13.47 -39.35 10.59
CA GLN A 301 12.14 -38.77 10.70
C GLN A 301 11.89 -37.73 9.61
N ALA A 302 12.90 -36.91 9.27
CA ALA A 302 12.78 -35.93 8.20
C ALA A 302 12.38 -36.58 6.86
N ILE A 303 12.99 -37.71 6.51
CA ILE A 303 12.64 -38.48 5.30
C ILE A 303 11.17 -38.89 5.32
N LEU A 304 10.68 -39.45 6.42
CA LEU A 304 9.27 -39.88 6.53
C LEU A 304 8.30 -38.71 6.33
N GLU A 305 8.56 -37.57 6.98
CA GLU A 305 7.69 -36.40 6.91
C GLU A 305 7.76 -35.70 5.53
N PHE A 306 8.93 -35.68 4.89
CA PHE A 306 9.04 -35.19 3.51
C PHE A 306 8.34 -36.12 2.52
N GLN A 307 8.39 -37.45 2.73
CA GLN A 307 7.63 -38.40 1.90
C GLN A 307 6.13 -38.19 2.02
N ILE A 308 5.61 -37.86 3.22
CA ILE A 308 4.20 -37.46 3.37
C ILE A 308 3.90 -36.23 2.52
N THR A 309 4.79 -35.24 2.51
CA THR A 309 4.64 -34.05 1.64
C THR A 309 4.52 -34.43 0.17
N VAL A 310 5.47 -35.22 -0.34
CA VAL A 310 5.51 -35.61 -1.76
C VAL A 310 4.32 -36.49 -2.16
N ASN A 311 3.91 -37.43 -1.28
CA ASN A 311 2.89 -38.41 -1.61
C ASN A 311 1.47 -37.87 -1.48
N ASN A 312 1.20 -37.05 -0.46
CA ASN A 312 -0.14 -36.56 -0.17
C ASN A 312 -0.42 -35.19 -0.82
N TYR A 313 0.63 -34.42 -1.11
CA TYR A 313 0.53 -33.04 -1.62
C TYR A 313 1.42 -32.80 -2.87
N PRO A 314 1.39 -33.68 -3.89
CA PRO A 314 2.31 -33.61 -5.03
C PRO A 314 2.15 -32.33 -5.86
N ASP A 315 0.93 -31.80 -5.96
CA ASP A 315 0.57 -30.64 -6.78
C ASP A 315 0.42 -29.34 -5.97
N SER A 316 0.64 -29.40 -4.65
CA SER A 316 0.49 -28.23 -3.78
C SER A 316 1.63 -27.21 -4.00
N THR A 317 1.26 -25.95 -4.02
CA THR A 317 2.18 -24.81 -4.20
C THR A 317 2.38 -24.03 -2.90
N TRP A 318 3.45 -23.25 -2.84
CA TRP A 318 3.68 -22.33 -1.74
C TRP A 318 2.61 -21.23 -1.68
N PRO A 319 2.15 -20.80 -0.47
CA PRO A 319 1.13 -19.77 -0.34
C PRO A 319 1.59 -18.45 -1.00
N GLY A 320 0.75 -17.90 -1.88
CA GLY A 320 1.06 -16.68 -2.63
C GLY A 320 1.98 -16.86 -3.84
N GLU A 321 2.48 -18.07 -4.11
CA GLU A 321 3.42 -18.33 -5.20
C GLU A 321 2.79 -19.28 -6.22
N SER A 322 2.08 -18.70 -7.19
CA SER A 322 1.38 -19.46 -8.23
C SER A 322 2.36 -20.32 -9.03
N GLY A 323 2.17 -21.64 -8.96
CA GLY A 323 2.89 -22.62 -9.78
C GLY A 323 4.21 -23.14 -9.19
N ARG A 324 4.72 -22.61 -8.07
CA ARG A 324 5.93 -23.16 -7.44
C ARG A 324 5.56 -24.31 -6.51
N LEU A 325 5.82 -25.53 -6.98
CA LEU A 325 5.51 -26.77 -6.25
C LEU A 325 6.37 -26.95 -4.99
N ILE A 326 5.78 -27.54 -3.96
CA ILE A 326 6.47 -27.90 -2.70
C ILE A 326 7.20 -29.24 -2.85
N ALA A 327 6.61 -30.19 -3.57
CA ALA A 327 7.14 -31.55 -3.76
C ALA A 327 8.62 -31.63 -4.19
N PRO A 328 9.12 -30.89 -5.20
CA PRO A 328 10.53 -30.97 -5.58
C PRO A 328 11.48 -30.46 -4.48
N CYS A 329 11.06 -29.47 -3.69
CA CYS A 329 11.82 -29.03 -2.53
C CYS A 329 11.92 -30.16 -1.49
N ALA A 330 10.80 -30.82 -1.17
CA ALA A 330 10.77 -31.94 -0.24
C ALA A 330 11.64 -33.12 -0.73
N GLN A 331 11.51 -33.45 -2.01
CA GLN A 331 12.25 -34.51 -2.67
C GLN A 331 13.77 -34.28 -2.62
N TYR A 332 14.22 -33.03 -2.74
CA TYR A 332 15.64 -32.69 -2.64
C TYR A 332 16.16 -32.98 -1.23
N TYR A 333 15.41 -32.58 -0.21
CA TYR A 333 15.80 -32.84 1.18
C TYR A 333 15.74 -34.33 1.55
N ILE A 334 14.86 -35.13 0.94
CA ILE A 334 14.91 -36.59 1.05
C ILE A 334 16.27 -37.12 0.56
N GLY A 335 16.69 -36.72 -0.64
CA GLY A 335 18.00 -37.10 -1.20
C GLY A 335 19.17 -36.64 -0.31
N TYR A 336 19.07 -35.43 0.25
CA TYR A 336 20.07 -34.91 1.18
C TYR A 336 20.16 -35.74 2.45
N CYS A 337 19.03 -36.05 3.07
CA CYS A 337 18.97 -36.84 4.30
C CYS A 337 19.54 -38.25 4.09
N TYR A 338 19.17 -38.91 2.99
CA TYR A 338 19.76 -40.20 2.63
C TYR A 338 21.28 -40.13 2.47
N SER A 339 21.78 -39.08 1.81
CA SER A 339 23.23 -38.88 1.65
C SER A 339 23.94 -38.71 3.01
N LYS A 340 23.31 -38.00 3.96
CA LYS A 340 23.85 -37.85 5.33
C LYS A 340 23.84 -39.14 6.14
N LEU A 341 22.90 -40.04 5.86
CA LEU A 341 22.84 -41.37 6.46
C LEU A 341 23.79 -42.38 5.78
N GLY A 342 24.50 -41.98 4.72
CA GLY A 342 25.36 -42.88 3.93
C GLY A 342 24.58 -43.81 2.99
N GLN A 343 23.27 -43.58 2.82
CA GLN A 343 22.38 -44.30 1.92
C GLN A 343 22.47 -43.68 0.52
N TYR A 344 23.63 -43.82 -0.10
CA TYR A 344 23.98 -43.06 -1.30
C TYR A 344 23.15 -43.45 -2.53
N LEU A 345 22.74 -44.71 -2.67
CA LEU A 345 21.92 -45.15 -3.80
C LEU A 345 20.49 -44.61 -3.69
N GLU A 346 19.93 -44.60 -2.49
CA GLU A 346 18.63 -44.00 -2.18
C GLU A 346 18.65 -42.48 -2.39
N ALA A 347 19.77 -41.83 -2.02
CA ALA A 347 19.98 -40.42 -2.28
C ALA A 347 19.97 -40.11 -3.78
N ILE A 348 20.71 -40.89 -4.58
CA ILE A 348 20.76 -40.76 -6.05
C ILE A 348 19.36 -40.92 -6.65
N ALA A 349 18.63 -41.96 -6.26
CA ALA A 349 17.27 -42.20 -6.74
C ALA A 349 16.34 -41.02 -6.39
N ALA A 350 16.47 -40.47 -5.18
CA ALA A 350 15.66 -39.34 -4.75
C ALA A 350 15.95 -38.08 -5.57
N TYR A 351 17.21 -37.79 -5.87
CA TYR A 351 17.59 -36.66 -6.73
C TYR A 351 17.17 -36.86 -8.19
N GLN A 352 17.23 -38.09 -8.70
CA GLN A 352 16.83 -38.42 -10.08
C GLN A 352 15.35 -38.11 -10.33
N ILE A 353 14.48 -38.35 -9.33
CA ILE A 353 13.05 -38.00 -9.41
C ILE A 353 12.85 -36.51 -9.72
N ILE A 354 13.69 -35.62 -9.18
CA ILE A 354 13.58 -34.18 -9.46
C ILE A 354 13.83 -33.88 -10.93
N ILE A 355 14.86 -34.51 -11.50
CA ILE A 355 15.26 -34.28 -12.88
C ILE A 355 14.21 -34.83 -13.84
N ASP A 356 13.66 -36.01 -13.54
CA ASP A 356 12.73 -36.72 -14.42
C ASP A 356 11.32 -36.11 -14.39
N TYR A 357 10.84 -35.67 -13.22
CA TYR A 357 9.44 -35.26 -13.01
C TYR A 357 9.26 -33.78 -12.71
N TYR A 358 10.31 -33.06 -12.31
CA TYR A 358 10.25 -31.64 -11.95
C TYR A 358 11.37 -30.80 -12.61
N PRO A 359 11.56 -30.90 -13.95
CA PRO A 359 12.71 -30.30 -14.66
C PRO A 359 12.74 -28.77 -14.63
N ASP A 360 11.61 -28.11 -14.35
CA ASP A 360 11.50 -26.64 -14.28
C ASP A 360 11.35 -26.14 -12.83
N SER A 361 11.53 -27.01 -11.83
CA SER A 361 11.34 -26.64 -10.43
C SER A 361 12.41 -25.69 -9.90
N THR A 362 11.99 -24.73 -9.07
CA THR A 362 12.84 -23.68 -8.53
C THR A 362 12.75 -23.55 -7.01
N TRP A 363 13.83 -23.06 -6.42
CA TRP A 363 13.85 -22.51 -5.08
C TRP A 363 13.12 -21.16 -5.03
N SER A 364 12.88 -20.63 -3.82
CA SER A 364 12.19 -19.34 -3.64
C SER A 364 12.93 -18.13 -4.22
N ASP A 365 14.23 -18.27 -4.49
CA ASP A 365 15.05 -17.22 -5.13
C ASP A 365 15.13 -17.39 -6.66
N GLY A 366 14.34 -18.32 -7.23
CA GLY A 366 14.27 -18.57 -8.66
C GLY A 366 15.35 -19.50 -9.22
N ARG A 367 16.33 -19.93 -8.39
CA ARG A 367 17.35 -20.89 -8.83
C ARG A 367 16.73 -22.26 -9.08
N GLY A 368 17.15 -22.94 -10.15
CA GLY A 368 16.67 -24.30 -10.46
C GLY A 368 17.12 -25.33 -9.42
N ILE A 369 16.22 -26.23 -9.03
CA ILE A 369 16.53 -27.38 -8.17
C ILE A 369 17.24 -28.52 -8.95
N PRO A 370 16.86 -28.84 -10.20
CA PRO A 370 17.50 -29.91 -10.98
C PRO A 370 19.03 -29.81 -11.15
N PRO A 371 19.66 -28.65 -11.42
CA PRO A 371 21.12 -28.58 -11.52
C PRO A 371 21.82 -28.95 -10.22
N GLU A 372 21.28 -28.51 -9.07
CA GLU A 372 21.82 -28.91 -7.77
C GLU A 372 21.63 -30.40 -7.53
N ALA A 373 20.46 -30.95 -7.86
CA ALA A 373 20.17 -32.38 -7.72
C ALA A 373 21.13 -33.23 -8.58
N GLN A 374 21.36 -32.84 -9.84
CA GLN A 374 22.29 -33.52 -10.75
C GLN A 374 23.73 -33.47 -10.22
N PHE A 375 24.17 -32.34 -9.67
CA PHE A 375 25.48 -32.24 -9.01
C PHE A 375 25.56 -33.17 -7.80
N ARG A 376 24.51 -33.22 -6.97
CA ARG A 376 24.45 -34.10 -5.80
C ARG A 376 24.46 -35.58 -6.18
N ILE A 377 23.92 -35.98 -7.33
CA ILE A 377 24.09 -37.35 -7.84
C ILE A 377 25.57 -37.67 -8.04
N GLY A 378 26.34 -36.75 -8.64
CA GLY A 378 27.80 -36.86 -8.76
C GLY A 378 28.50 -37.00 -7.41
N ASP A 379 28.13 -36.18 -6.42
CA ASP A 379 28.69 -36.27 -5.05
C ASP A 379 28.46 -37.64 -4.41
N ASN A 380 27.27 -38.24 -4.61
CA ASN A 380 26.93 -39.53 -4.03
C ASN A 380 27.62 -40.70 -4.77
N TYR A 381 27.76 -40.66 -6.09
CA TYR A 381 28.61 -41.63 -6.81
C TYR A 381 30.07 -41.52 -6.41
N ARG A 382 30.58 -40.30 -6.19
CA ARG A 382 31.94 -40.06 -5.70
C ARG A 382 32.13 -40.65 -4.30
N ALA A 383 31.15 -40.53 -3.43
CA ALA A 383 31.17 -41.14 -2.10
C ALA A 383 31.14 -42.68 -2.14
N LEU A 384 30.55 -43.27 -3.19
CA LEU A 384 30.58 -44.71 -3.47
C LEU A 384 31.87 -45.18 -4.19
N GLU A 385 32.78 -44.26 -4.54
CA GLU A 385 33.96 -44.51 -5.37
C GLU A 385 33.63 -45.03 -6.79
N TYR A 386 32.44 -44.70 -7.30
CA TYR A 386 32.00 -45.02 -8.66
C TYR A 386 32.42 -43.89 -9.59
N TRP A 387 33.73 -43.83 -9.86
CA TRP A 387 34.37 -42.70 -10.54
C TRP A 387 33.83 -42.41 -11.95
N PRO A 388 33.59 -43.42 -12.82
CA PRO A 388 33.00 -43.18 -14.15
C PRO A 388 31.60 -42.54 -14.07
N GLU A 389 30.76 -43.05 -13.17
CA GLU A 389 29.40 -42.57 -12.96
C GLU A 389 29.38 -41.18 -12.33
N ALA A 390 30.26 -40.91 -11.36
CA ALA A 390 30.43 -39.60 -10.76
C ALA A 390 30.83 -38.55 -11.80
N ARG A 391 31.86 -38.87 -12.61
CA ARG A 391 32.32 -38.01 -13.70
C ARG A 391 31.21 -37.74 -14.70
N ALA A 392 30.47 -38.78 -15.11
CA ALA A 392 29.33 -38.62 -16.03
C ALA A 392 28.22 -37.74 -15.43
N ALA A 393 27.90 -37.90 -14.15
CA ALA A 393 26.90 -37.09 -13.48
C ALA A 393 27.31 -35.61 -13.37
N TYR A 394 28.58 -35.32 -13.12
CA TYR A 394 29.11 -33.95 -13.17
C TYR A 394 29.08 -33.37 -14.59
N GLN A 395 29.40 -34.19 -15.61
CA GLN A 395 29.33 -33.74 -17.00
C GLN A 395 27.92 -33.33 -17.41
N LEU A 396 26.89 -34.08 -16.96
CA LEU A 396 25.49 -33.73 -17.21
C LEU A 396 25.09 -32.36 -16.63
N VAL A 397 25.76 -31.90 -15.56
CA VAL A 397 25.54 -30.53 -15.05
C VAL A 397 25.98 -29.49 -16.08
N ILE A 398 27.18 -29.68 -16.64
CA ILE A 398 27.78 -28.77 -17.62
C ILE A 398 26.95 -28.75 -18.90
N ASP A 399 26.52 -29.93 -19.35
CA ASP A 399 25.83 -30.09 -20.63
C ASP A 399 24.39 -29.55 -20.58
N ASN A 400 23.67 -29.78 -19.49
CA ASN A 400 22.25 -29.46 -19.39
C ASN A 400 21.96 -28.16 -18.66
N TYR A 401 22.86 -27.67 -17.81
CA TYR A 401 22.62 -26.51 -16.94
C TYR A 401 23.78 -25.49 -16.93
N PRO A 402 24.26 -25.02 -18.10
CA PRO A 402 25.50 -24.25 -18.23
C PRO A 402 25.49 -22.90 -17.48
N ASP A 403 24.32 -22.33 -17.22
CA ASP A 403 24.16 -21.02 -16.55
C ASP A 403 23.73 -21.14 -15.07
N SER A 404 23.69 -22.37 -14.52
CA SER A 404 23.20 -22.59 -13.17
C SER A 404 24.17 -22.15 -12.07
N THR A 405 23.63 -21.63 -10.97
CA THR A 405 24.39 -21.08 -9.84
C THR A 405 23.94 -21.64 -8.50
N TRP A 406 24.89 -21.74 -7.58
CA TRP A 406 24.65 -21.97 -6.16
C TRP A 406 24.03 -20.73 -5.50
N TRP A 407 23.61 -20.87 -4.24
CA TRP A 407 22.98 -19.80 -3.46
C TRP A 407 23.89 -18.59 -3.21
N ASP A 408 25.20 -18.79 -3.26
CA ASP A 408 26.22 -17.75 -3.12
C ASP A 408 26.60 -17.11 -4.47
N GLY A 409 25.93 -17.49 -5.56
CA GLY A 409 26.17 -17.01 -6.92
C GLY A 409 27.32 -17.70 -7.64
N THR A 410 28.01 -18.66 -7.01
CA THR A 410 29.08 -19.42 -7.68
C THR A 410 28.50 -20.41 -8.70
N SER A 411 29.25 -20.67 -9.78
CA SER A 411 28.77 -21.52 -10.89
C SER A 411 28.78 -23.01 -10.52
N ILE A 412 27.63 -23.68 -10.70
CA ILE A 412 27.52 -25.15 -10.50
C ILE A 412 28.32 -25.89 -11.58
N PRO A 413 28.25 -25.53 -12.88
CA PRO A 413 29.09 -26.14 -13.91
C PRO A 413 30.60 -25.99 -13.66
N ALA A 414 31.06 -24.85 -13.17
CA ALA A 414 32.47 -24.68 -12.81
C ALA A 414 32.89 -25.60 -11.65
N SER A 415 32.00 -25.78 -10.66
CA SER A 415 32.20 -26.73 -9.57
C SER A 415 32.23 -28.17 -10.09
N ALA A 416 31.40 -28.49 -11.09
CA ALA A 416 31.36 -29.81 -11.70
C ALA A 416 32.64 -30.09 -12.50
N GLN A 417 33.12 -29.12 -13.27
CA GLN A 417 34.38 -29.22 -14.01
C GLN A 417 35.57 -29.49 -13.09
N TYR A 418 35.64 -28.81 -11.95
CA TYR A 418 36.68 -29.06 -10.94
C TYR A 418 36.72 -30.54 -10.51
N TRP A 419 35.56 -31.15 -10.26
CA TRP A 419 35.50 -32.56 -9.86
C TRP A 419 35.82 -33.52 -11.01
N ILE A 420 35.44 -33.18 -12.24
CA ILE A 420 35.83 -33.96 -13.43
C ILE A 420 37.35 -33.97 -13.57
N ASP A 421 38.00 -32.81 -13.50
CA ASP A 421 39.46 -32.69 -13.60
C ASP A 421 40.15 -33.49 -12.48
N TRP A 422 39.64 -33.38 -11.24
CA TRP A 422 40.15 -34.15 -10.12
C TRP A 422 40.01 -35.67 -10.33
N ILE A 423 38.86 -36.14 -10.83
CA ILE A 423 38.64 -37.57 -11.13
C ILE A 423 39.59 -38.03 -12.23
N ASP A 424 39.73 -37.26 -13.32
CA ASP A 424 40.57 -37.63 -14.46
C ASP A 424 42.07 -37.70 -14.08
N GLU A 425 42.51 -36.86 -13.14
CA GLU A 425 43.87 -36.87 -12.60
C GLU A 425 44.14 -38.04 -11.63
N ASN A 426 43.19 -38.36 -10.75
CA ASN A 426 43.41 -39.28 -9.63
C ASN A 426 42.88 -40.71 -9.88
N HIS A 427 41.90 -40.84 -10.76
CA HIS A 427 41.20 -42.10 -11.09
C HIS A 427 41.02 -42.23 -12.62
N PRO A 428 42.11 -42.19 -13.41
CA PRO A 428 42.02 -42.23 -14.87
C PRO A 428 41.34 -43.51 -15.35
N SER A 429 40.49 -43.37 -16.37
CA SER A 429 39.87 -44.52 -17.04
C SER A 429 40.96 -45.41 -17.63
N SER A 430 41.02 -46.67 -17.20
CA SER A 430 42.00 -47.67 -17.66
C SER A 430 41.78 -48.15 -19.09
#